data_AF-A0AAD6VL82-F1
#
_entry.id   AF-A0AAD6VL82-F1
#
_cell.length_a   1.000
_cell.length_b   1.000
_cell.length_c   1.000
_cell.angle_alpha   90.00
_cell.angle_beta   90.00
_cell.angle_gamma   90.00
#
_symmetry.space_group_name_H-M   'P 1'
#
loop_
_entity.id
_entity.type
_entity.pdbx_description
1 polymer ?
#
loop_
_entity_poly.entity_id
_entity_poly.type
_entity_poly.pdbx_seq_one_letter_code
_entity_poly.pdbx_strand_id
1 'polypeptide(L)'
;SQVATMVIVRQQCPDISVPTVYAYVPTRDNAVGLPFSDISYTEGVDMHGAPWEALPLGTKLIGVRNFARIVAQLHFRATGSIYFK
;
A
#
# COMPACT_ATOMS: atom_id res chain seq x y z
N SER A 1 1.53 3.42 10.90
CA SER A 1 2.53 4.18 10.12
C SER A 1 2.53 3.66 8.69
N GLN A 2 2.24 4.49 7.69
CA GLN A 2 2.16 4.08 6.27
C GLN A 2 3.49 3.51 5.75
N VAL A 3 4.62 4.12 6.11
CA VAL A 3 5.96 3.66 5.75
C VAL A 3 6.24 2.26 6.29
N ALA A 4 5.91 2.00 7.55
CA ALA A 4 6.08 0.67 8.15
C ALA A 4 5.24 -0.39 7.42
N THR A 5 4.00 -0.05 7.05
CA THR A 5 3.14 -0.93 6.26
C THR A 5 3.76 -1.23 4.89
N MET A 6 4.26 -0.22 4.16
CA MET A 6 4.90 -0.43 2.85
C MET A 6 6.12 -1.35 2.95
N VAL A 7 6.96 -1.16 3.98
CA VAL A 7 8.14 -2.02 4.22
C VAL A 7 7.72 -3.47 4.52
N ILE A 8 6.74 -3.66 5.40
CA ILE A 8 6.24 -5.00 5.76
C ILE A 8 5.62 -5.71 4.57
N VAL A 9 4.75 -5.03 3.80
CA VAL A 9 4.10 -5.60 2.62
C VAL A 9 5.15 -6.04 1.60
N ARG A 10 6.17 -5.22 1.34
CA ARG A 10 7.24 -5.57 0.40
C ARG A 10 8.04 -6.80 0.85
N GLN A 11 8.26 -6.96 2.15
CA GLN A 11 8.99 -8.10 2.71
C GLN A 11 8.18 -9.39 2.72
N GLN A 12 6.89 -9.31 3.04
CA GLN A 12 6.03 -10.48 3.26
C GLN A 12 5.23 -10.89 2.02
N CYS A 13 5.06 -9.97 1.06
CA CYS A 13 4.24 -10.17 -0.12
C CYS A 13 4.97 -9.65 -1.37
N PRO A 14 6.03 -10.33 -1.83
CA PRO A 14 6.86 -9.85 -2.95
C PRO A 14 6.11 -9.75 -4.28
N ASP A 15 4.98 -10.45 -4.42
CA ASP A 15 4.10 -10.40 -5.60
C ASP A 15 3.23 -9.14 -5.65
N ILE A 16 3.25 -8.32 -4.59
CA ILE A 16 2.46 -7.09 -4.51
C ILE A 16 3.39 -5.92 -4.81
N SER A 17 3.05 -5.18 -5.87
CA SER A 17 3.70 -3.90 -6.12
C SER A 17 3.25 -2.88 -5.07
N VAL A 18 4.18 -2.46 -4.22
CA VAL A 18 4.03 -1.33 -3.31
C VAL A 18 5.17 -0.35 -3.51
N PRO A 19 4.96 0.96 -3.27
CA PRO A 19 6.04 1.95 -3.35
C PRO A 19 7.27 1.52 -2.54
N THR A 20 8.43 1.70 -3.15
CA THR A 20 9.73 1.56 -2.47
C THR A 20 9.94 2.76 -1.59
N VAL A 21 10.21 2.57 -0.29
CA VAL A 21 10.59 3.67 0.59
C VAL A 21 12.11 3.88 0.47
N TYR A 22 12.54 5.06 0.02
CA TYR A 22 13.95 5.41 -0.09
C TYR A 22 14.45 6.12 1.17
N ALA A 23 13.62 6.98 1.76
CA ALA A 23 13.97 7.70 2.98
C ALA A 23 12.73 7.89 3.86
N TYR A 24 12.96 7.89 5.18
CA TYR A 24 11.96 8.23 6.18
C TYR A 24 12.56 9.24 7.15
N VAL A 25 11.99 10.45 7.19
CA VAL A 25 12.44 11.56 8.02
C VAL A 25 11.31 11.94 8.97
N PRO A 26 11.28 11.38 10.19
CA PRO A 26 10.17 11.60 11.13
C PRO A 26 10.27 12.92 11.90
N THR A 27 11.45 13.54 11.94
CA THR A 27 11.73 14.76 12.71
C THR A 27 11.46 16.01 11.89
N ARG A 28 11.25 17.14 12.57
CA ARG A 28 11.17 18.47 11.92
C ARG A 28 12.54 19.11 11.68
N ASP A 29 13.59 18.54 12.26
CA ASP A 29 14.97 18.96 12.06
C ASP A 29 15.49 18.42 10.72
N ASN A 30 14.97 19.01 9.63
CA ASN A 30 15.31 18.68 8.26
C ASN A 30 15.07 19.90 7.34
N ALA A 31 15.57 19.85 6.11
CA ALA A 31 15.50 20.98 5.17
C ALA A 31 14.07 21.41 4.77
N VAL A 32 13.07 20.54 4.95
CA VAL A 32 11.65 20.79 4.64
C VAL A 32 10.92 21.37 5.87
N GLY A 33 11.47 21.22 7.08
CA GLY A 33 10.87 21.68 8.34
C GLY A 33 9.66 20.87 8.81
N LEU A 34 9.34 19.77 8.12
CA LEU A 34 8.19 18.89 8.39
C LEU A 34 8.59 17.42 8.22
N PRO A 35 7.95 16.47 8.92
CA PRO A 35 8.17 15.05 8.69
C PRO A 35 7.74 14.66 7.27
N PHE A 36 8.56 13.84 6.59
CA PHE A 36 8.26 13.35 5.25
C PHE A 36 8.86 11.96 4.99
N SER A 37 8.45 11.36 3.88
CA SER A 37 9.04 10.13 3.35
C SER A 37 9.24 10.29 1.85
N ASP A 38 10.38 9.81 1.37
CA ASP A 38 10.65 9.67 -0.05
C ASP A 38 10.28 8.25 -0.50
N ILE A 39 9.37 8.16 -1.46
CA ILE A 39 8.82 6.90 -1.95
C ILE A 39 8.83 6.87 -3.48
N SER A 40 9.02 5.70 -4.06
CA SER A 40 8.99 5.54 -5.51
C SER A 40 7.59 5.84 -6.06
N TYR A 41 7.55 6.56 -7.17
CA TYR A 41 6.34 6.67 -7.97
C TYR A 41 5.90 5.27 -8.45
N THR A 42 4.60 5.00 -8.36
CA THR A 42 3.99 3.78 -8.89
C THR A 42 3.01 4.19 -9.98
N GLU A 43 3.26 3.76 -11.20
CA GLU A 43 2.36 4.01 -12.32
C GLU A 43 1.02 3.29 -12.10
N GLY A 44 -0.07 3.98 -12.41
CA GLY A 44 -1.40 3.43 -12.28
C GLY A 44 -2.49 4.51 -12.26
N VAL A 45 -3.73 4.05 -12.28
CA VAL A 45 -4.91 4.88 -12.06
C VAL A 45 -5.67 4.25 -10.92
N ASP A 46 -6.23 5.09 -10.04
CA ASP A 46 -7.05 4.61 -8.94
C ASP A 46 -8.30 3.94 -9.50
N MET A 47 -8.43 2.64 -9.24
CA MET A 47 -9.54 1.80 -9.71
C MET A 47 -10.76 1.91 -8.79
N HIS A 48 -11.31 3.13 -8.64
CA HIS A 48 -12.49 3.41 -7.84
C HIS A 48 -13.64 3.94 -8.69
N GLY A 49 -14.89 3.66 -8.31
CA GLY A 49 -16.08 4.21 -8.97
C GLY A 49 -16.24 3.78 -10.43
N ALA A 50 -16.48 4.74 -11.32
CA ALA A 50 -16.79 4.47 -12.73
C ALA A 50 -15.70 3.66 -13.48
N PRO A 51 -14.38 3.93 -13.31
CA PRO A 51 -13.31 3.07 -13.85
C PRO A 51 -13.41 1.60 -13.46
N TRP A 52 -13.75 1.30 -12.20
CA TRP A 52 -13.95 -0.08 -11.76
C TRP A 52 -15.22 -0.67 -12.37
N GLU A 53 -16.32 0.10 -12.37
CA GLU A 53 -17.61 -0.40 -12.83
C GLU A 53 -17.64 -0.72 -14.33
N ALA A 54 -16.88 0.02 -15.13
CA ALA A 54 -16.74 -0.21 -16.57
C ALA A 54 -15.93 -1.48 -16.92
N LEU A 55 -15.25 -2.10 -15.95
CA LEU A 55 -14.46 -3.30 -16.24
C LEU A 55 -15.33 -4.52 -16.58
N PRO A 56 -14.87 -5.38 -17.50
CA PRO A 56 -15.49 -6.69 -17.72
C PRO A 56 -15.55 -7.52 -16.44
N LEU A 57 -16.62 -8.31 -16.28
CA LEU A 57 -16.83 -9.16 -15.09
C LEU A 57 -15.62 -10.08 -14.81
N GLY A 58 -15.02 -10.67 -15.86
CA GLY A 58 -13.82 -11.50 -15.70
C GLY A 58 -12.66 -10.77 -15.04
N THR A 59 -12.38 -9.53 -15.45
CA THR A 59 -11.35 -8.68 -14.86
C THR A 59 -11.68 -8.33 -13.41
N LYS A 60 -12.94 -8.02 -13.12
CA LYS A 60 -13.41 -7.77 -11.75
C LYS A 60 -13.17 -8.99 -10.85
N LEU A 61 -13.51 -10.18 -11.30
CA LEU A 61 -13.31 -11.43 -10.55
C LEU A 61 -11.83 -11.72 -10.28
N ILE A 62 -10.96 -11.49 -11.27
CA ILE A 62 -9.49 -11.60 -11.09
C ILE A 62 -9.01 -10.58 -10.05
N GLY A 63 -9.47 -9.34 -10.15
CA GLY A 63 -9.14 -8.26 -9.21
C GLY A 63 -9.54 -8.61 -7.77
N VAL A 64 -10.78 -9.06 -7.56
CA VAL A 64 -11.29 -9.47 -6.25
C VAL A 64 -10.51 -10.67 -5.70
N ARG A 65 -10.22 -11.68 -6.52
CA ARG A 65 -9.41 -12.83 -6.12
C ARG A 65 -8.00 -12.41 -5.70
N ASN A 66 -7.36 -11.54 -6.46
CA ASN A 66 -6.04 -11.01 -6.14
C ASN A 66 -6.07 -10.20 -4.84
N PHE A 67 -7.07 -9.34 -4.66
CA PHE A 67 -7.26 -8.59 -3.43
C PHE A 67 -7.43 -9.51 -2.21
N ALA A 68 -8.29 -10.53 -2.29
CA ALA A 68 -8.48 -11.50 -1.22
C ALA A 68 -7.19 -12.25 -0.88
N ARG A 69 -6.41 -12.65 -1.90
CA ARG A 69 -5.09 -13.29 -1.72
C ARG A 69 -4.14 -12.37 -0.96
N ILE A 70 -4.07 -11.09 -1.35
CA ILE A 70 -3.23 -10.08 -0.71
C ILE A 70 -3.61 -9.92 0.77
N VAL A 71 -4.89 -9.71 1.05
CA VAL A 71 -5.39 -9.54 2.43
C VAL A 71 -5.09 -10.78 3.27
N ALA A 72 -5.22 -11.98 2.69
CA ALA A 72 -4.87 -13.23 3.38
C ALA A 72 -3.36 -13.37 3.63
N GLN A 73 -2.49 -12.95 2.71
CA GLN A 73 -1.04 -12.97 2.92
C GLN A 73 -0.60 -11.98 4.00
N LEU A 74 -1.26 -10.83 4.07
CA LEU A 74 -0.99 -9.80 5.07
C LEU A 74 -1.46 -10.14 6.49
N HIS A 75 -1.90 -11.39 6.74
CA HIS A 75 -2.35 -11.96 8.03
C HIS A 75 -2.01 -11.02 9.21
N PHE A 76 -2.98 -10.18 9.61
CA PHE A 76 -2.89 -9.08 10.58
C PHE A 76 -2.50 -9.51 12.02
N ARG A 77 -1.90 -10.69 12.22
CA ARG A 77 -1.49 -11.21 13.52
C ARG A 77 -0.34 -10.42 14.17
N ALA A 78 0.39 -9.58 13.44
CA ALA A 78 1.53 -8.80 13.97
C ALA A 78 1.42 -7.28 13.79
N THR A 79 0.58 -6.78 12.88
CA THR A 79 0.29 -5.34 12.70
C THR A 79 -0.88 -4.95 13.61
N GLY A 80 -0.71 -5.19 14.90
CA GLY A 80 -1.65 -4.72 15.91
C GLY A 80 -1.89 -3.22 15.78
N SER A 81 -3.16 -2.83 15.64
CA SER A 81 -3.66 -1.49 15.97
C SER A 81 -2.95 -0.32 15.27
N ILE A 82 -3.16 -0.12 13.97
CA ILE A 82 -2.80 1.15 13.30
C ILE A 82 -4.03 2.00 12.98
N TYR A 83 -5.25 1.48 13.16
CA TYR A 83 -6.49 2.20 12.87
C TYR A 83 -7.55 2.02 13.95
N PHE A 84 -7.24 2.33 15.21
CA PHE A 84 -8.25 2.81 16.16
C PHE A 84 -7.59 3.78 17.14
N LYS A 85 -7.60 5.06 16.77
CA LYS A 85 -7.70 6.19 17.68
C LYS A 85 -8.37 7.34 16.94
#